data_AF-A0A2X1IYN2-F1
#
_entry.id   AF-A0A2X1IYN2-F1
#
_cell.length_a   1.000
_cell.length_b   1.000
_cell.length_c   1.000
_cell.angle_alpha   90.00
_cell.angle_beta   90.00
_cell.angle_gamma   90.00
#
_symmetry.space_group_name_H-M   'P 1'
#
loop_
_entity.id
_entity.type
_entity.pdbx_description
1 polymer ?
#
loop_
_entity_poly.entity_id
_entity_poly.type
_entity_poly.pdbx_seq_one_letter_code
_entity_poly.pdbx_strand_id
1 'polypeptide(L)'
;MGIVTALVGGVIAAIYSVIYTTVIDPNYYEKVVEVTMEKMSAFTSNFSEEQMEELREKTLQSKPSVVWTFFSSILGSAIGGVIISAIVGAVKKKERPMPL
;
A
#
# COMPACT_ATOMS: atom_id res chain seq x y z
N MET A 1 -15.12 15.83 9.67
CA MET A 1 -15.29 14.42 10.09
C MET A 1 -14.40 13.45 9.31
N GLY A 2 -14.29 13.55 7.97
CA GLY A 2 -13.51 12.57 7.18
C GLY A 2 -12.01 12.43 7.52
N ILE A 3 -11.31 13.52 7.85
CA ILE A 3 -9.86 13.48 8.14
C ILE A 3 -9.57 12.70 9.43
N VAL A 4 -10.36 12.91 10.48
CA VAL A 4 -10.17 12.20 11.76
C VAL A 4 -10.46 10.71 11.59
N THR A 5 -11.52 10.35 10.88
CA THR A 5 -11.83 8.95 10.58
C THR A 5 -10.75 8.29 9.72
N ALA A 6 -10.19 9.01 8.74
CA ALA A 6 -9.09 8.52 7.92
C ALA A 6 -7.79 8.33 8.73
N LEU A 7 -7.49 9.24 9.66
CA LEU A 7 -6.33 9.11 10.55
C LEU A 7 -6.48 7.89 11.48
N VAL A 8 -7.64 7.70 12.09
CA VAL A 8 -7.90 6.53 12.95
C VAL A 8 -7.82 5.23 12.14
N GLY A 9 -8.42 5.20 10.94
CA GLY A 9 -8.33 4.05 10.04
C GLY A 9 -6.90 3.75 9.59
N GLY A 10 -6.11 4.79 9.29
CA GLY A 10 -4.71 4.67 8.90
C GLY A 10 -3.83 4.08 10.01
N VAL A 11 -4.03 4.51 11.26
CA VAL A 11 -3.29 3.97 12.42
C VAL A 11 -3.65 2.50 12.65
N ILE A 12 -4.93 2.14 12.61
CA ILE A 12 -5.37 0.74 12.77
C ILE A 12 -4.77 -0.14 11.66
N ALA A 13 -4.81 0.31 10.41
CA ALA A 13 -4.24 -0.40 9.27
C ALA A 13 -2.72 -0.58 9.40
N ALA A 14 -2.00 0.45 9.87
CA ALA A 14 -0.56 0.38 10.08
C ALA A 14 -0.19 -0.64 11.18
N ILE A 15 -0.92 -0.66 12.31
CA ILE A 15 -0.71 -1.65 13.38
C ILE A 15 -0.98 -3.06 12.87
N TYR A 16 -2.09 -3.27 12.17
CA TYR A 16 -2.42 -4.57 11.58
C TYR A 16 -1.35 -5.03 10.59
N SER A 17 -0.85 -4.15 9.74
CA SER A 17 0.22 -4.45 8.77
C SER A 17 1.49 -4.95 9.45
N VAL A 18 1.90 -4.32 10.56
CA VAL A 18 3.07 -4.76 11.33
C VAL A 18 2.82 -6.13 11.95
N ILE A 19 1.68 -6.35 12.63
CA ILE A 19 1.36 -7.65 13.25
C ILE A 19 1.28 -8.75 12.19
N TYR A 20 0.66 -8.46 11.05
CA TYR A 20 0.49 -9.42 9.97
C TYR A 20 1.85 -9.85 9.41
N THR A 21 2.73 -8.90 9.11
CA THR A 21 4.04 -9.17 8.50
C THR A 21 5.12 -9.64 9.46
N THR A 22 4.88 -9.60 10.78
CA THR A 22 5.86 -10.04 11.79
C THR A 22 5.43 -11.29 12.56
N VAL A 23 4.14 -11.48 12.80
CA VAL A 23 3.62 -12.57 13.66
C VAL A 23 2.75 -13.55 12.88
N ILE A 24 1.84 -13.05 12.04
CA ILE A 24 0.86 -13.92 11.36
C ILE A 24 1.51 -14.63 10.16
N ASP A 25 2.16 -13.86 9.29
CA ASP A 25 2.83 -14.35 8.09
C ASP A 25 4.19 -13.64 7.93
N PRO A 26 5.23 -14.09 8.66
CA PRO A 26 6.57 -13.51 8.57
C PRO A 26 7.23 -13.69 7.20
N ASN A 27 6.72 -14.62 6.38
CA ASN A 27 7.22 -14.88 5.02
C ASN A 27 6.40 -14.16 3.94
N TYR A 28 5.42 -13.34 4.34
CA TYR A 28 4.54 -12.63 3.42
C TYR A 28 5.30 -11.87 2.33
N TYR A 29 6.36 -11.16 2.70
CA TYR A 29 7.15 -10.37 1.74
C TYR A 29 7.83 -11.25 0.69
N GLU A 30 8.38 -12.40 1.10
CA GLU A 30 9.05 -13.33 0.18
C GLU A 30 8.07 -13.93 -0.82
N LYS A 31 6.87 -14.29 -0.34
CA LYS A 31 5.77 -14.77 -1.19
C LYS A 31 5.30 -13.70 -2.18
N VAL A 32 5.22 -12.43 -1.75
CA VAL A 32 4.85 -11.31 -2.64
C VAL A 32 5.92 -11.10 -3.71
N VAL A 33 7.21 -11.17 -3.36
CA VAL A 33 8.32 -11.06 -4.33
C VAL A 33 8.26 -12.21 -5.32
N GLU A 34 8.07 -13.43 -4.85
CA GLU A 34 7.97 -14.62 -5.71
C GLU A 34 6.84 -14.51 -6.74
N VAL A 35 5.62 -14.19 -6.29
CA VAL A 35 4.47 -13.99 -7.19
C VAL A 35 4.71 -12.83 -8.16
N THR A 36 5.43 -11.78 -7.73
CA THR A 36 5.77 -10.65 -8.59
C THR A 36 6.77 -11.06 -9.67
N MET A 37 7.81 -11.82 -9.31
CA MET A 37 8.82 -12.32 -10.26
C MET A 37 8.21 -13.31 -11.26
N GLU A 38 7.34 -14.21 -10.80
CA GLU A 38 6.60 -15.15 -11.66
C GLU A 38 5.71 -14.42 -12.67
N LYS A 39 4.97 -13.39 -12.22
CA LYS A 39 4.19 -12.57 -13.13
C LYS A 39 5.08 -11.80 -14.11
N MET A 40 6.19 -11.24 -13.64
CA MET A 40 7.09 -10.49 -14.49
C MET A 40 7.69 -11.38 -15.58
N SER A 41 8.21 -12.56 -15.24
CA SER A 41 8.71 -13.51 -16.26
C SER A 41 7.63 -13.94 -17.25
N ALA A 42 6.37 -14.07 -16.82
CA ALA A 42 5.25 -14.39 -17.70
C ALA A 42 4.89 -13.25 -18.68
N PHE A 43 5.11 -11.98 -18.31
CA PHE A 43 4.81 -10.83 -19.17
C PHE A 43 6.02 -10.29 -19.94
N THR A 44 7.24 -10.67 -19.55
CA THR A 44 8.47 -10.18 -20.15
C THR A 44 9.39 -11.35 -20.51
N SER A 45 9.38 -11.76 -21.77
CA SER A 45 10.32 -12.74 -22.35
C SER A 45 11.74 -12.17 -22.56
N ASN A 46 11.99 -10.93 -22.14
CA ASN A 46 13.23 -10.18 -22.40
C ASN A 46 14.25 -10.22 -21.26
N PHE A 47 13.93 -10.80 -20.10
CA PHE A 47 14.91 -10.98 -19.03
C PHE A 47 15.52 -12.37 -19.10
N SER A 48 16.84 -12.47 -19.04
CA SER A 48 17.48 -13.76 -18.84
C SER A 48 17.16 -14.31 -17.45
N GLU A 49 17.20 -15.63 -17.28
CA GLU A 49 16.98 -16.27 -15.97
C GLU A 49 17.93 -15.71 -14.90
N GLU A 50 19.19 -15.48 -15.26
CA GLU A 50 20.21 -14.89 -14.38
C GLU A 50 19.84 -13.48 -13.91
N GLN A 51 19.28 -12.65 -14.81
CA GLN A 51 18.83 -11.29 -14.46
C GLN A 51 17.62 -11.32 -13.53
N MET A 52 16.73 -12.30 -13.70
CA MET A 52 15.56 -12.48 -12.83
C MET A 52 15.96 -12.94 -11.42
N GLU A 53 16.93 -13.85 -11.32
CA GLU A 53 17.48 -14.32 -10.04
C GLU A 53 18.18 -13.17 -9.30
N GLU A 54 19.01 -12.38 -9.99
CA GLU A 54 19.68 -11.21 -9.42
C GLU A 54 18.66 -10.16 -8.92
N LEU A 55 17.60 -9.91 -9.70
CA LEU A 55 16.51 -9.03 -9.29
C LEU A 55 15.78 -9.56 -8.06
N ARG A 56 15.50 -10.87 -8.00
CA ARG A 56 14.87 -11.52 -6.85
C ARG A 56 15.70 -11.32 -5.60
N GLU A 57 16.99 -11.63 -5.64
CA GLU A 57 17.89 -11.49 -4.49
C GLU A 57 17.99 -10.04 -4.02
N LYS A 58 18.20 -9.08 -4.93
CA LYS A 58 18.26 -7.65 -4.59
C LYS A 58 16.96 -7.15 -3.98
N THR A 59 15.82 -7.63 -4.47
CA THR A 59 14.50 -7.25 -3.93
C THR A 59 14.29 -7.84 -2.53
N LEU A 60 14.66 -9.11 -2.31
CA LEU A 60 14.59 -9.76 -0.99
C LEU A 60 15.54 -9.13 0.03
N GLN A 61 16.72 -8.70 -0.39
CA GLN A 61 17.67 -7.96 0.46
C GLN A 61 17.16 -6.54 0.77
N SER A 62 16.38 -5.95 -0.15
CA SER A 62 15.78 -4.63 0.01
C SER A 62 14.44 -4.66 0.76
N LYS A 63 14.20 -5.69 1.60
CA LYS A 63 13.01 -5.78 2.45
C LYS A 63 12.79 -4.44 3.16
N PRO A 64 11.64 -3.77 2.95
CA PRO A 64 11.36 -2.50 3.59
C PRO A 64 11.40 -2.69 5.10
N SER A 65 12.12 -1.80 5.79
CA SER A 65 12.19 -1.87 7.25
C SER A 65 10.78 -1.77 7.85
N VAL A 66 10.57 -2.38 9.02
CA VAL A 66 9.28 -2.31 9.73
C VAL A 66 8.88 -0.85 9.97
N VAL A 67 9.86 0.00 10.27
CA VAL A 67 9.69 1.45 10.42
C VAL A 67 9.20 2.09 9.10
N TRP A 68 9.84 1.77 7.97
CA TRP A 68 9.41 2.28 6.67
C TRP A 68 8.01 1.80 6.27
N THR A 69 7.69 0.54 6.53
CA THR A 69 6.37 -0.06 6.25
C THR A 69 5.26 0.62 7.06
N PHE A 70 5.54 0.92 8.33
CA PHE A 70 4.61 1.64 9.20
C PHE A 70 4.37 3.08 8.70
N PHE A 71 5.44 3.84 8.44
CA PHE A 71 5.34 5.23 7.97
C PHE A 71 4.74 5.34 6.57
N SER A 72 5.07 4.44 5.64
CA SER A 72 4.50 4.42 4.29
C SER A 72 3.00 4.10 4.30
N SER A 73 2.55 3.22 5.20
CA SER A 73 1.11 2.93 5.39
C SER A 73 0.37 4.16 5.91
N ILE A 74 0.94 4.88 6.88
CA ILE A 74 0.36 6.13 7.40
C ILE A 74 0.32 7.20 6.31
N LEU A 75 1.42 7.42 5.59
CA LEU A 75 1.49 8.41 4.52
C LEU A 75 0.50 8.09 3.38
N GLY A 76 0.42 6.83 2.98
CA GLY A 76 -0.54 6.35 1.99
C GLY A 76 -1.99 6.56 2.45
N SER A 77 -2.29 6.27 3.72
CA SER A 77 -3.62 6.50 4.30
C SER A 77 -3.98 7.99 4.40
N ALA A 78 -3.01 8.86 4.66
CA ALA A 78 -3.23 10.31 4.69
C ALA A 78 -3.58 10.85 3.30
N ILE A 79 -2.84 10.45 2.27
CA ILE A 79 -3.13 10.82 0.87
C ILE A 79 -4.49 10.24 0.44
N GLY A 80 -4.74 8.95 0.70
CA GLY A 80 -6.02 8.31 0.40
C GLY A 80 -7.20 8.97 1.13
N GLY A 81 -7.00 9.34 2.39
CA GLY A 81 -7.98 10.08 3.19
C GLY A 81 -8.30 11.44 2.61
N VAL A 82 -7.29 12.18 2.13
CA VAL A 82 -7.48 13.46 1.43
C VAL A 82 -8.28 13.25 0.15
N ILE A 83 -7.94 12.25 -0.68
CA ILE A 83 -8.65 11.95 -1.93
C ILE A 83 -10.13 11.61 -1.66
N ILE A 84 -10.41 10.70 -0.72
CA ILE A 84 -11.79 10.33 -0.36
C ILE A 84 -12.54 11.54 0.18
N SER A 85 -11.90 12.36 1.03
CA SER A 85 -12.53 13.58 1.55
C SER A 85 -12.85 14.60 0.46
N ALA A 86 -12.00 14.71 -0.57
CA ALA A 86 -12.21 15.57 -1.72
C ALA A 86 -13.37 15.06 -2.60
N ILE A 87 -13.46 13.75 -2.82
CA ILE A 87 -14.59 13.12 -3.53
C ILE A 87 -15.90 13.37 -2.79
N VAL A 88 -15.95 13.09 -1.48
CA VAL A 88 -17.15 13.33 -0.66
C VAL A 88 -17.54 14.82 -0.65
N GLY A 89 -16.56 15.72 -0.56
CA GLY A 89 -16.78 17.16 -0.63
C GLY A 89 -17.31 17.61 -2.00
N ALA A 90 -16.79 17.05 -3.09
CA ALA A 90 -17.25 17.33 -4.44
C ALA A 90 -18.69 16.83 -4.69
N VAL A 91 -19.03 15.63 -4.20
CA VAL A 91 -20.38 15.07 -4.30
C VAL A 91 -21.39 15.88 -3.49
N LYS A 92 -21.05 16.30 -2.27
CA LYS A 92 -21.93 17.12 -1.42
C LYS A 92 -22.16 18.55 -1.94
N LYS A 93 -21.29 19.08 -2.80
CA LYS A 93 -21.42 20.45 -3.33
C LYS A 93 -22.59 20.63 -4.31
N LYS A 94 -23.26 19.54 -4.72
CA LYS A 94 -24.41 19.58 -5.65
C LYS A 94 -25.74 20.00 -4.99
N GLU A 95 -25.81 20.06 -3.66
CA GLU A 95 -27.03 20.49 -2.93
C GLU A 95 -26.85 21.90 -2.34
N ARG A 96 -26.94 22.94 -3.16
CA ARG A 96 -27.35 24.26 -2.65
C ARG A 96 -28.85 24.43 -2.95
N PRO A 97 -29.71 24.62 -1.92
CA PRO A 97 -31.11 24.98 -2.14
C PRO A 97 -31.19 26.37 -2.82
N MET A 98 -32.14 26.52 -3.76
CA MET A 98 -32.41 27.80 -4.43
C MET A 98 -32.70 28.88 -3.37
N PRO A 99 -32.16 30.10 -3.53
CA PRO A 99 -32.57 31.22 -2.70
C PRO A 99 -34.01 31.61 -3.06
N LEU A 100 -34.89 31.61 -2.06
CA LEU A 100 -36.24 32.20 -2.12
C LEU A 100 -36.16 33.72 -2.23
#